data_AF-A0A2W6YYP6-F1
#
_entry.id   AF-A0A2W6YYP6-F1
#
_cell.length_a   1.000
_cell.length_b   1.000
_cell.length_c   1.000
_cell.angle_alpha   90.00
_cell.angle_beta   90.00
_cell.angle_gamma   90.00
#
_symmetry.space_group_name_H-M   'P 1'
#
loop_
_entity.id
_entity.type
_entity.pdbx_description
1 polymer ?
#
loop_
_entity_poly.entity_id
_entity_poly.type
_entity_poly.pdbx_seq_one_letter_code
_entity_poly.pdbx_strand_id
1 'polypeptide(L)' 'MTDFEPKLPRQTPAERKAFLIYYARVLIREARARRGTSFSTTLLEWAGKARREAAEIDVSPPQMDLFG' A
#
# COMPACT_ATOMS: atom_id res chain seq x y z
N MET A 1 0.56 -0.73 37.79
CA MET A 1 1.06 0.17 36.74
C MET A 1 0.93 -0.61 35.45
N THR A 2 -0.20 -0.46 34.77
CA THR A 2 -0.57 -1.26 33.59
C THR A 2 0.07 -0.65 32.36
N ASP A 3 0.81 -1.48 31.62
CA ASP A 3 1.45 -1.12 30.36
C ASP A 3 0.42 -0.60 29.36
N PHE A 4 0.43 0.71 29.14
CA PHE A 4 -0.26 1.32 28.01
C PHE A 4 0.67 1.21 26.80
N GLU A 5 0.83 0.00 26.26
CA GLU A 5 1.40 -0.15 24.92
C GLU A 5 0.35 0.39 23.93
N PRO A 6 0.58 1.52 23.24
CA PRO A 6 -0.31 1.93 22.19
C PRO A 6 -0.19 0.91 21.04
N LYS A 7 -1.08 -0.08 21.02
CA LYS A 7 -1.32 -0.89 19.83
C LYS A 7 -1.90 0.05 18.79
N LEU A 8 -1.05 0.56 17.91
CA LEU A 8 -1.49 1.28 16.72
C LEU A 8 -2.62 0.46 16.07
N PRO A 9 -3.75 1.07 15.73
CA PRO A 9 -4.87 0.33 15.16
C PRO A 9 -4.38 -0.40 13.90
N ARG A 10 -4.71 -1.68 13.81
CA ARG A 10 -4.39 -2.50 12.63
C ARG A 10 -5.11 -1.86 11.44
N GLN A 11 -4.36 -1.34 10.46
CA GLN A 11 -4.93 -0.77 9.24
C GLN A 11 -5.90 -1.75 8.59
N THR A 12 -7.06 -1.25 8.18
CA THR A 12 -8.01 -2.02 7.37
C THR A 12 -7.40 -2.36 6.00
N PRO A 13 -7.87 -3.43 5.32
CA PRO A 13 -7.44 -3.74 3.96
C PRO A 13 -7.63 -2.55 3.00
N ALA A 14 -8.75 -1.82 3.11
CA ALA A 14 -9.03 -0.64 2.29
C ALA A 14 -8.02 0.50 2.51
N GLU A 15 -7.69 0.81 3.77
CA GLU A 15 -6.67 1.83 4.10
C GLU A 15 -5.28 1.41 3.60
N ARG A 16 -4.92 0.14 3.76
CA ARG A 16 -3.65 -0.39 3.26
C ARG A 16 -3.56 -0.27 1.73
N LYS A 17 -4.61 -0.65 1.01
CA LYS A 17 -4.69 -0.53 -0.44
C LYS A 17 -4.56 0.93 -0.89
N ALA A 18 -5.28 1.84 -0.25
CA ALA A 18 -5.20 3.28 -0.53
C ALA A 18 -3.78 3.83 -0.28
N PHE A 19 -3.16 3.44 0.84
CA PHE A 19 -1.79 3.82 1.16
C PHE A 19 -0.79 3.34 0.11
N LEU A 20 -0.86 2.07 -0.31
CA LEU A 20 0.05 1.51 -1.31
C LEU A 20 -0.07 2.23 -2.66
N ILE A 21 -1.28 2.57 -3.09
CA ILE A 21 -1.52 3.36 -4.31
C ILE A 21 -0.90 4.75 -4.19
N TYR A 22 -1.12 5.43 -3.06
CA TYR A 22 -0.52 6.74 -2.77
C TYR A 22 1.01 6.64 -2.77
N TYR A 23 1.57 5.68 -2.05
CA TYR A 23 3.01 5.48 -1.92
C TYR A 23 3.68 5.21 -3.27
N ALA A 24 3.07 4.38 -4.12
CA ALA A 24 3.56 4.15 -5.48
C ALA A 24 3.61 5.44 -6.32
N ARG A 25 2.64 6.35 -6.17
CA ARG A 25 2.65 7.66 -6.86
C ARG A 25 3.80 8.54 -6.37
N VAL A 26 4.07 8.54 -5.06
CA VAL A 26 5.21 9.26 -4.48
C VAL A 26 6.52 8.70 -5.04
N LEU A 27 6.72 7.38 -5.00
CA LEU A 27 7.93 6.75 -5.52
C LEU A 27 8.18 7.08 -7.00
N ILE A 28 7.15 7.10 -7.85
CA ILE A 28 7.27 7.49 -9.26
C ILE A 28 7.65 8.96 -9.41
N ARG A 29 7.05 9.86 -8.61
CA ARG A 29 7.44 11.27 -8.59
C ARG A 29 8.90 11.44 -8.20
N GLU A 30 9.33 10.75 -7.14
CA GLU A 30 10.72 10.81 -6.67
C GLU A 30 11.71 10.19 -7.67
N ALA A 31 11.32 9.12 -8.37
CA ALA A 31 12.11 8.52 -9.45
C ALA A 31 12.29 9.50 -10.62
N ARG A 32 11.23 10.21 -11.01
CA ARG A 32 11.28 11.25 -12.05
C ARG A 32 12.20 12.40 -11.64
N ALA A 33 12.11 12.85 -10.40
CA ALA A 33 12.96 13.92 -9.87
C ALA A 33 14.46 13.52 -9.83
N ARG A 34 14.76 12.21 -9.71
CA ARG A 34 16.13 11.66 -9.63
C ARG A 34 16.56 10.95 -10.91
N ARG A 35 15.93 11.26 -12.05
CA ARG A 35 16.20 10.60 -13.33
C ARG A 35 17.70 10.66 -13.66
N GLY A 36 18.23 9.52 -14.11
CA GLY A 36 19.66 9.38 -14.44
C GLY A 36 20.52 8.86 -13.29
N THR A 37 19.96 8.71 -12.08
CA THR A 37 20.62 8.01 -10.96
C THR A 37 20.23 6.54 -10.94
N SER A 38 21.13 5.66 -10.49
CA SER A 38 20.82 4.24 -10.26
C SER A 38 19.65 4.05 -9.29
N PHE A 39 19.54 4.95 -8.30
CA PHE A 39 18.45 4.93 -7.33
C PHE A 39 17.07 5.18 -7.94
N SER A 40 16.98 5.89 -9.07
CA SER A 40 15.70 6.06 -9.78
C SER A 40 15.09 4.73 -10.24
N THR A 41 15.91 3.74 -10.62
CA THR A 41 15.46 2.39 -10.96
C THR A 41 14.90 1.68 -9.74
N THR A 42 15.59 1.74 -8.60
CA THR A 42 15.12 1.16 -7.32
C THR A 42 13.76 1.73 -6.91
N LEU A 43 13.57 3.04 -7.07
CA LEU A 43 12.28 3.69 -6.77
C LEU A 43 11.15 3.17 -7.68
N LEU A 44 11.43 2.92 -8.96
CA LEU A 44 10.46 2.34 -9.89
C LEU A 44 10.13 0.88 -9.55
N GLU A 45 11.12 0.08 -9.15
CA GLU A 45 10.91 -1.30 -8.69
C GLU A 45 10.00 -1.36 -7.46
N TRP A 46 10.27 -0.49 -6.47
CA TRP A 46 9.43 -0.39 -5.27
C TRP A 46 8.02 0.09 -5.60
N ALA A 47 7.86 1.05 -6.53
CA ALA A 47 6.55 1.49 -6.99
C ALA A 47 5.77 0.34 -7.65
N GLY A 48 6.45 -0.47 -8.46
CA GLY A 48 5.88 -1.66 -9.09
C GLY A 48 5.48 -2.74 -8.06
N LYS A 49 6.28 -2.94 -7.00
CA LYS A 49 5.93 -3.83 -5.89
C LYS A 49 4.69 -3.34 -5.14
N ALA A 50 4.65 -2.06 -4.77
CA ALA A 50 3.52 -1.47 -4.05
C ALA A 50 2.21 -1.57 -4.86
N ARG A 51 2.26 -1.37 -6.18
CA ARG A 51 1.10 -1.54 -7.06
C ARG A 51 0.60 -2.98 -7.12
N ARG A 52 1.51 -3.96 -7.16
CA ARG A 52 1.15 -5.39 -7.14
C ARG A 52 0.48 -5.77 -5.82
N GLU A 53 1.08 -5.37 -4.69
CA GLU A 53 0.49 -5.60 -3.36
C GLU A 53 -0.90 -4.96 -3.24
N ALA A 54 -1.10 -3.75 -3.77
CA ALA A 54 -2.41 -3.10 -3.76
C ALA A 54 -3.46 -3.86 -4.61
N ALA A 55 -3.04 -4.49 -5.71
CA ALA A 55 -3.92 -5.28 -6.57
C ALA A 55 -4.35 -6.59 -5.92
N GLU A 56 -3.50 -7.18 -5.08
CA GLU A 56 -3.77 -8.41 -4.34
C GLU A 56 -4.73 -8.20 -3.15
N ILE A 57 -4.88 -6.96 -2.68
CA ILE A 57 -5.84 -6.65 -1.60
C ILE A 57 -7.27 -6.61 -2.15
N ASP A 58 -8.03 -7.63 -1.79
CA ASP A 58 -9.47 -7.67 -1.96
C ASP A 58 -10.17 -6.78 -0.91
N VAL A 59 -11.06 -5.92 -1.41
CA VAL A 59 -11.89 -5.00 -0.61
C VAL A 59 -13.37 -5.21 -0.91
N SER A 60 -13.72 -6.25 -1.66
CA SER A 60 -15.10 -6.58 -1.99
C SER A 60 -15.85 -6.89 -0.70
N PRO A 61 -17.10 -6.40 -0.54
CA PRO A 61 -17.93 -6.82 0.57
C PRO A 61 -18.01 -8.35 0.58
N PRO A 62 -17.88 -9.02 1.74
CA PRO A 62 -18.15 -10.45 1.81
C PRO A 62 -19.57 -10.68 1.29
N GLN A 63 -19.68 -11.47 0.23
CA GLN A 63 -20.97 -11.86 -0.32
C GLN A 63 -21.69 -12.67 0.77
N MET A 64 -22.67 -12.06 1.43
CA MET A 64 -23.59 -12.81 2.27
C MET A 64 -24.34 -13.78 1.39
N ASP A 65 -24.35 -15.05 1.78
CA ASP A 65 -25.14 -16.12 1.16
C ASP A 65 -26.59 -15.64 1.03
N LEU A 66 -26.98 -15.24 -0.18
CA LEU A 66 -28.25 -14.53 -0.43
C LEU A 66 -29.44 -15.50 -0.57
N PHE A 67 -29.18 -16.81 -0.45
CA PHE A 67 -30.16 -17.88 -0.66
C PHE A 67 -29.98 -18.97 0.40
N GLY A 68 -30.37 -18.66 1.63
CA GLY A 68 -30.69 -19.68 2.64
C GLY A 68 -32.04 -20.33 2.39
#